data_AF-A0A1D2R6E5-F1
#
_entry.id   AF-A0A1D2R6E5-F1
#
_cell.length_a   1.000
_cell.length_b   1.000
_cell.length_c   1.000
_cell.angle_alpha   90.00
_cell.angle_beta   90.00
_cell.angle_gamma   90.00
#
_symmetry.space_group_name_H-M   'P 1'
#
loop_
_entity.id
_entity.type
_entity.pdbx_description
1 polymer ?
#
loop_
_entity_poly.entity_id
_entity_poly.type
_entity_poly.pdbx_seq_one_letter_code
_entity_poly.pdbx_strand_id
1 'polypeptide(L)'
;MADSIWTKKGGTLSDKSARKEFGLTQEEINKAVHEGKLQYRINYIYGNPYFKLIRGEVEALVDEKYGKDYLKKKKLRNELTQVNKEIRGLKSKLASLEKRRVELLENIGE
;
A
#
# COMPACT_ATOMS: atom_id res chain seq x y z
N MET A 1 -16.17 -12.27 23.40
CA MET A 1 -16.41 -11.88 21.98
C MET A 1 -15.19 -11.25 21.28
N ALA A 2 -14.01 -11.14 21.93
CA ALA A 2 -12.80 -10.55 21.31
C ALA A 2 -12.02 -11.50 20.38
N ASP A 3 -12.07 -12.83 20.59
CA ASP A 3 -11.29 -13.80 19.79
C ASP A 3 -11.76 -13.95 18.34
N SER A 4 -12.99 -13.51 18.02
CA SER A 4 -13.52 -13.58 16.66
C SER A 4 -12.79 -12.63 15.70
N ILE A 5 -12.39 -11.44 16.16
CA ILE A 5 -11.72 -10.45 15.30
C ILE A 5 -10.31 -10.93 14.91
N TRP A 6 -9.61 -11.61 15.83
CA TRP A 6 -8.25 -12.14 15.62
C TRP A 6 -8.18 -13.27 14.59
N THR A 7 -9.29 -13.96 14.35
CA THR A 7 -9.40 -15.10 13.44
C THR A 7 -10.17 -14.76 12.16
N LYS A 8 -10.89 -13.63 12.13
CA LYS A 8 -11.61 -13.14 10.95
C LYS A 8 -10.63 -12.81 9.82
N LYS A 9 -10.91 -13.33 8.62
CA LYS A 9 -10.17 -12.99 7.39
C LYS A 9 -10.18 -11.47 7.19
N GLY A 10 -9.00 -10.88 7.07
CA GLY A 10 -8.82 -9.43 6.91
C GLY A 10 -9.02 -8.60 8.19
N GLY A 11 -9.39 -9.22 9.32
CA GLY A 11 -9.58 -8.51 10.60
C GLY A 11 -8.28 -8.10 11.29
N THR A 12 -7.15 -8.71 10.89
CA THR A 12 -5.82 -8.42 11.46
C THR A 12 -4.77 -8.23 10.38
N LEU A 13 -3.68 -7.55 10.71
CA LEU A 13 -2.51 -7.39 9.86
C LEU A 13 -1.20 -7.38 10.67
N SER A 14 -0.06 -7.52 10.00
CA SER A 14 1.24 -7.38 10.67
C SER A 14 1.63 -5.90 10.87
N ASP A 15 2.52 -5.58 11.81
CA ASP A 15 3.15 -4.25 11.92
C ASP A 15 3.81 -3.82 10.61
N LYS A 16 4.45 -4.76 9.89
CA LYS A 16 5.08 -4.49 8.60
C LYS A 16 4.03 -4.08 7.55
N SER A 17 2.90 -4.78 7.51
CA SER A 17 1.76 -4.42 6.67
C SER A 17 1.17 -3.08 7.08
N ALA A 18 1.06 -2.80 8.39
CA ALA A 18 0.48 -1.57 8.89
C ALA A 18 1.30 -0.35 8.44
N ARG A 19 2.63 -0.45 8.55
CA ARG A 19 3.55 0.57 8.05
C ARG A 19 3.42 0.77 6.54
N LYS A 20 3.35 -0.31 5.76
CA LYS A 20 3.25 -0.24 4.29
C LYS A 20 1.92 0.32 3.82
N GLU A 21 0.81 -0.25 4.27
CA GLU A 21 -0.54 0.11 3.85
C GLU A 21 -0.94 1.49 4.39
N PHE A 22 -0.79 1.70 5.70
CA PHE A 22 -1.31 2.89 6.38
C PHE A 22 -0.27 4.00 6.52
N GLY A 23 1.01 3.73 6.27
CA GLY A 23 2.07 4.73 6.39
C GLY A 23 2.43 5.06 7.83
N LEU A 24 2.05 4.20 8.78
CA LEU A 24 2.48 4.32 10.16
C LEU A 24 3.98 4.07 10.29
N THR A 25 4.61 4.63 11.31
CA THR A 25 5.97 4.28 11.74
C THR A 25 5.94 3.22 12.83
N GLN A 26 7.08 2.55 13.07
CA GLN A 26 7.17 1.57 14.17
C GLN A 26 6.96 2.23 15.54
N GLU A 27 7.47 3.45 15.70
CA GLU A 27 7.32 4.24 16.93
C GLU A 27 5.87 4.59 17.20
N GLU A 28 5.10 4.92 16.17
CA GLU A 28 3.67 5.20 16.29
C GLU A 28 2.88 3.97 16.74
N ILE A 29 3.20 2.81 16.19
CA ILE A 29 2.60 1.54 16.60
C ILE A 29 2.93 1.26 18.06
N ASN A 30 4.21 1.37 18.46
CA ASN A 30 4.64 1.12 19.83
C ASN A 30 3.98 2.10 20.82
N LYS A 31 3.87 3.38 20.45
CA LYS A 31 3.22 4.40 21.26
C LYS A 31 1.72 4.12 21.40
N ALA A 32 1.03 3.78 20.32
CA ALA A 32 -0.40 3.44 20.37
C ALA A 32 -0.68 2.17 21.19
N VAL A 33 0.22 1.18 21.14
CA VAL A 33 0.17 0.01 22.01
C VAL A 33 0.34 0.40 23.47
N HIS A 34 1.33 1.25 23.78
CA HIS A 34 1.59 1.71 25.14
C HIS A 34 0.44 2.55 25.71
N GLU A 35 -0.22 3.35 24.87
CA GLU A 35 -1.41 4.13 25.21
C GLU A 35 -2.70 3.28 25.30
N GLY A 36 -2.63 1.98 24.97
CA GLY A 36 -3.80 1.09 24.97
C GLY A 36 -4.77 1.34 23.80
N LYS A 37 -4.40 2.15 22.81
CA LYS A 37 -5.19 2.43 21.61
C LYS A 37 -5.11 1.32 20.56
N LEU A 38 -4.08 0.48 20.65
CA LEU A 38 -3.83 -0.59 19.70
C LEU A 38 -3.54 -1.90 20.43
N GLN A 39 -4.37 -2.92 20.19
CA GLN A 39 -4.13 -4.26 20.67
C GLN A 39 -3.16 -4.98 19.75
N TYR A 40 -2.27 -5.77 20.36
CA TYR A 40 -1.30 -6.57 19.64
C TYR A 40 -1.21 -7.99 20.21
N ARG A 41 -0.83 -8.92 19.34
CA ARG A 41 -0.35 -10.25 19.72
C ARG A 41 0.98 -10.50 19.04
N ILE A 42 1.89 -11.18 19.71
CA ILE A 42 3.13 -11.64 19.07
C ILE A 42 2.80 -12.89 18.27
N ASN A 43 3.24 -12.94 17.01
CA ASN A 43 3.13 -14.12 16.18
C ASN A 43 4.44 -14.29 15.39
N TYR A 44 4.62 -15.45 14.78
CA TYR A 44 5.87 -15.82 14.10
C TYR A 44 5.60 -16.21 12.65
N ILE A 45 6.41 -15.69 11.73
CA ILE A 45 6.46 -16.13 10.33
C ILE A 45 7.89 -16.59 10.07
N TYR A 46 8.07 -17.88 9.76
CA TYR A 46 9.38 -18.50 9.52
C TYR A 46 10.40 -18.21 10.65
N GLY A 47 9.96 -18.24 11.91
CA GLY A 47 10.81 -17.95 13.07
C GLY A 47 11.02 -16.46 13.38
N ASN A 48 10.61 -15.55 12.50
CA ASN A 48 10.69 -14.12 12.77
C ASN A 48 9.44 -13.62 13.52
N PRO A 49 9.60 -13.03 14.72
CA PRO A 49 8.48 -12.45 15.44
C PRO A 49 7.98 -11.19 14.72
N TYR A 50 6.67 -10.99 14.76
CA TYR A 50 6.01 -9.78 14.30
C TYR A 50 4.80 -9.46 15.17
N PHE A 51 4.36 -8.20 15.16
CA PHE A 51 3.14 -7.83 15.85
C PHE A 51 1.95 -8.08 14.94
N LYS A 52 1.04 -8.93 15.38
CA LYS A 52 -0.30 -9.06 14.81
C LYS A 52 -1.17 -7.99 15.45
N LEU A 53 -1.72 -7.11 14.63
CA LEU A 53 -2.50 -5.94 15.01
C LEU A 53 -3.93 -6.06 14.48
N ILE A 54 -4.91 -5.47 15.16
CA ILE A 54 -6.30 -5.42 14.68
C ILE A 54 -6.45 -4.33 13.63
N ARG A 55 -6.97 -4.66 12.44
CA ARG A 55 -7.07 -3.72 11.31
C ARG A 55 -7.96 -2.52 11.62
N GLY A 56 -9.10 -2.73 12.27
CA GLY A 56 -10.02 -1.64 12.62
C GLY A 56 -9.42 -0.63 13.61
N GLU A 57 -8.58 -1.08 14.55
CA GLU A 57 -7.90 -0.19 15.49
C GLU A 57 -6.78 0.61 14.79
N VAL A 58 -6.05 -0.03 13.87
CA VAL A 58 -5.07 0.65 13.02
C VAL A 58 -5.74 1.73 12.16
N GLU A 59 -6.89 1.44 11.56
CA GLU A 59 -7.68 2.40 10.79
C GLU A 59 -8.14 3.58 11.65
N ALA A 60 -8.70 3.31 12.84
CA ALA A 60 -9.11 4.36 13.77
C ALA A 60 -7.95 5.24 14.22
N LEU A 61 -6.78 4.65 14.51
CA LEU A 61 -5.57 5.39 14.89
C LEU A 61 -5.10 6.33 13.76
N VAL A 62 -5.17 5.85 12.51
CA VAL A 62 -4.78 6.64 11.35
C VAL A 62 -5.77 7.77 11.10
N ASP A 63 -7.07 7.49 11.23
CA ASP A 63 -8.12 8.50 11.09
C ASP A 63 -8.02 9.58 12.18
N GLU A 64 -7.68 9.20 13.41
CA GLU A 64 -7.44 10.14 14.52
C GLU A 64 -6.22 11.02 14.23
N LYS A 65 -5.13 10.44 13.74
CA LYS A 65 -3.84 11.14 13.61
C LYS A 65 -3.71 11.97 12.33
N TYR A 66 -4.15 11.41 11.20
CA TYR A 66 -3.96 11.99 9.87
C TYR A 66 -5.28 12.49 9.24
N GLY A 67 -6.41 12.19 9.87
CA GLY A 67 -7.75 12.52 9.37
C GLY A 67 -8.30 11.49 8.39
N LYS A 68 -9.63 11.39 8.35
CA LYS A 68 -10.40 10.41 7.54
C LYS A 68 -10.10 10.45 6.04
N ASP A 69 -9.58 11.56 5.53
CA ASP A 69 -9.25 11.72 4.11
C ASP A 69 -7.83 11.31 3.75
N TYR A 70 -6.95 11.06 4.72
CA TYR A 70 -5.55 10.73 4.46
C TYR A 70 -5.43 9.44 3.66
N LEU A 71 -6.11 8.36 4.09
CA LEU A 71 -6.07 7.07 3.40
C LEU A 71 -6.67 7.15 1.99
N LYS A 72 -7.77 7.90 1.83
CA LYS A 72 -8.37 8.16 0.51
C LYS A 72 -7.41 8.89 -0.42
N LYS A 73 -6.80 9.99 0.06
CA LYS A 73 -5.82 10.76 -0.70
C LYS A 73 -4.58 9.94 -1.05
N LYS A 74 -4.09 9.11 -0.13
CA LYS A 74 -2.95 8.20 -0.36
C LYS A 74 -3.29 7.16 -1.44
N LYS A 75 -4.48 6.58 -1.39
CA LYS A 75 -4.96 5.64 -2.43
C LYS A 75 -5.02 6.31 -3.81
N LEU A 76 -5.61 7.50 -3.89
CA LEU A 76 -5.68 8.29 -5.13
C LEU A 76 -4.29 8.64 -5.68
N ARG A 77 -3.34 9.03 -4.81
CA ARG A 77 -1.96 9.32 -5.23
C ARG A 77 -1.24 8.09 -5.78
N ASN A 78 -1.44 6.92 -5.17
CA ASN A 78 -0.86 5.66 -5.66
C ASN A 78 -1.43 5.28 -7.03
N GLU A 79 -2.75 5.37 -7.18
CA GLU A 79 -3.43 5.11 -8.45
C GLU A 79 -2.95 6.07 -9.55
N LEU A 80 -2.84 7.37 -9.23
CA LEU A 80 -2.28 8.37 -10.15
C LEU A 80 -0.83 8.04 -10.55
N THR A 81 -0.01 7.56 -9.61
CA THR A 81 1.38 7.16 -9.89
C THR A 81 1.44 5.97 -10.84
N GLN A 82 0.56 4.99 -10.64
CA GLN A 82 0.44 3.82 -11.49
C GLN A 82 -0.02 4.19 -12.91
N VAL A 83 -1.08 4.98 -13.03
CA VAL A 83 -1.59 5.49 -14.31
C VAL A 83 -0.50 6.28 -15.05
N ASN A 84 0.23 7.16 -14.36
CA ASN A 84 1.34 7.90 -14.96
C ASN A 84 2.47 7.00 -15.46
N LYS A 85 2.77 5.89 -14.75
CA LYS A 85 3.77 4.92 -15.17
C LYS A 85 3.33 4.20 -16.44
N GLU A 86 2.06 3.81 -16.53
CA GLU A 86 1.48 3.18 -17.72
C GLU A 86 1.49 4.13 -18.92
N ILE A 87 1.09 5.39 -18.73
CA ILE A 87 1.16 6.42 -19.77
C ILE A 87 2.60 6.55 -20.32
N ARG A 88 3.61 6.62 -19.45
CA ARG A 88 5.01 6.69 -19.88
C ARG A 88 5.44 5.46 -20.67
N GLY A 89 5.04 4.27 -20.20
CA GLY A 89 5.32 3.01 -20.91
C GLY A 89 4.70 2.97 -22.30
N LEU A 90 3.44 3.40 -22.43
CA LEU A 90 2.74 3.46 -23.70
C LEU A 90 3.34 4.50 -24.64
N LYS A 91 3.72 5.68 -24.15
CA LYS A 91 4.41 6.70 -24.95
C LYS A 91 5.74 6.19 -25.52
N SER A 92 6.52 5.46 -24.72
CA SER A 92 7.77 4.83 -25.18
C SER A 92 7.51 3.81 -26.29
N LYS A 93 6.49 2.95 -26.11
CA LYS A 93 6.06 1.99 -27.15
C LYS A 93 5.60 2.70 -28.42
N LEU A 94 4.81 3.77 -28.31
CA LEU A 94 4.35 4.57 -29.44
C LEU A 94 5.55 5.11 -30.24
N ALA A 95 6.51 5.75 -29.56
CA ALA A 95 7.70 6.29 -30.21
C ALA A 95 8.53 5.20 -30.93
N SER A 96 8.64 4.00 -30.34
CA SER A 96 9.33 2.87 -30.99
C SER A 96 8.61 2.40 -32.27
N LEU A 97 7.28 2.39 -32.27
CA LEU A 97 6.47 2.00 -33.41
C LEU A 97 6.48 3.08 -34.50
N GLU A 98 6.43 4.35 -34.13
CA GLU A 98 6.56 5.48 -35.06
C GLU A 98 7.92 5.44 -35.77
N LYS A 99 9.01 5.21 -35.04
CA LYS A 99 10.33 5.03 -35.63
C LYS A 99 10.34 3.86 -36.61
N ARG A 100 9.79 2.71 -36.20
CA ARG A 100 9.73 1.52 -37.06
C ARG A 100 8.88 1.75 -38.31
N ARG A 101 7.81 2.53 -38.21
CA ARG A 101 6.97 2.92 -39.35
C ARG A 101 7.77 3.75 -40.36
N VAL A 102 8.55 4.73 -39.91
CA VAL A 102 9.41 5.55 -40.78
C VAL A 102 10.45 4.67 -41.47
N GLU A 103 11.14 3.80 -40.73
CA GLU A 103 12.11 2.85 -41.31
C GLU A 103 11.46 1.95 -42.38
N LEU A 104 10.23 1.48 -42.15
CA LEU A 104 9.52 0.65 -43.12
C LEU A 104 9.09 1.45 -44.36
N LEU A 105 8.67 2.71 -44.20
CA LEU A 105 8.35 3.59 -45.33
C LEU A 105 9.58 3.86 -46.20
N GLU A 106 10.72 4.20 -45.58
CA GLU A 106 11.99 4.40 -46.30
C GLU A 106 12.42 3.15 -47.07
N ASN A 107 12.21 1.97 -46.50
CA ASN A 107 12.51 0.69 -47.17
C ASN A 107 11.54 0.34 -48.29
N ILE A 108 10.31 0.87 -48.27
CA ILE A 108 9.30 0.66 -49.32
C ILE A 108 9.52 1.64 -50.50
N GLY A 109 10.25 2.73 -50.29
CA GLY A 109 10.65 3.67 -51.35
C GLY A 109 9.61 4.72 -51.69
N GLU A 110 8.81 5.17 -50.72
CA GLU A 110 8.05 6.43 -50.78
C GLU A 110 8.69 7.54 -49.94
#